data_AF-A0AAW8HFH3-F1
#
_entry.id   AF-A0AAW8HFH3-F1
#
_cell.length_a   1.000
_cell.length_b   1.000
_cell.length_c   1.000
_cell.angle_alpha   90.00
_cell.angle_beta   90.00
_cell.angle_gamma   90.00
#
_symmetry.space_group_name_H-M   'P 1'
#
loop_
_entity.id
_entity.type
_entity.pdbx_description
1 polymer ?
#
loop_
_entity_poly.entity_id
_entity_poly.type
_entity_poly.pdbx_seq_one_letter_code
_entity_poly.pdbx_strand_id
1 'polypeptide(L)'
;MAKKPKTAKNSAKQAHRGRFQAQGQKLESSVAWAVPIPPSTEEGNKMLQDLESKLQAEEAKLRQTAFNDARNYIQAAYVAGGAYAPINKTFPVRSTRKERVDLEVNGGLAFKVEKQA
;
A
#
# COMPACT_ATOMS: atom_id res chain seq x y z
N MET A 1 -33.15 -35.72 -13.05
CA MET A 1 -31.81 -35.46 -12.49
C MET A 1 -31.19 -34.27 -13.22
N ALA A 2 -31.46 -33.04 -12.78
CA ALA A 2 -30.86 -31.84 -13.38
C ALA A 2 -29.67 -31.40 -12.52
N LYS A 3 -28.46 -31.61 -13.02
CA LYS A 3 -27.24 -31.12 -12.36
C LYS A 3 -27.17 -29.61 -12.58
N LYS A 4 -27.44 -28.84 -11.52
CA LYS A 4 -27.17 -27.38 -11.46
C LYS A 4 -25.70 -27.13 -11.86
N PRO A 5 -25.39 -26.12 -12.69
CA PRO A 5 -24.02 -25.75 -12.95
C PRO A 5 -23.37 -25.28 -11.65
N LYS A 6 -22.27 -25.92 -11.26
CA LYS A 6 -21.46 -25.54 -10.11
C LYS A 6 -20.77 -24.23 -10.45
N THR A 7 -21.18 -23.14 -9.82
CA THR A 7 -20.45 -21.87 -9.82
C THR A 7 -19.05 -22.15 -9.26
N ALA A 8 -18.06 -22.20 -10.14
CA ALA A 8 -16.67 -22.27 -9.73
C ALA A 8 -16.36 -20.95 -9.02
N LYS A 9 -16.34 -20.97 -7.69
CA LYS A 9 -15.63 -19.96 -6.90
C LYS A 9 -14.15 -20.08 -7.29
N ASN A 10 -13.73 -19.33 -8.32
CA ASN A 10 -12.34 -19.04 -8.54
C ASN A 10 -11.89 -18.26 -7.30
N SER A 11 -11.29 -18.94 -6.33
CA SER A 11 -10.49 -18.31 -5.30
C SER A 11 -9.32 -17.65 -6.00
N ALA A 12 -9.52 -16.41 -6.46
CA ALA A 12 -8.46 -15.60 -7.01
C ALA A 12 -7.41 -15.48 -5.91
N LYS A 13 -6.33 -16.27 -6.06
CA LYS A 13 -5.18 -16.27 -5.17
C LYS A 13 -4.77 -14.81 -5.00
N GLN A 14 -4.70 -14.31 -3.77
CA GLN A 14 -4.36 -12.91 -3.47
C GLN A 14 -2.96 -12.61 -4.06
N ALA A 15 -2.94 -12.18 -5.32
CA ALA A 15 -1.73 -12.12 -6.14
C ALA A 15 -0.93 -10.85 -5.83
N HIS A 16 -1.64 -9.79 -5.46
CA HIS A 16 -1.08 -8.47 -5.19
C HIS A 16 -1.06 -8.23 -3.69
N ARG A 17 0.14 -8.15 -3.12
CA ARG A 17 0.34 -8.10 -1.66
C ARG A 17 1.35 -7.04 -1.30
N GLY A 18 1.10 -6.37 -0.18
CA GLY A 18 2.03 -5.39 0.36
C GLY A 18 1.47 -4.70 1.59
N ARG A 19 2.18 -3.68 2.05
CA ARG A 19 1.72 -2.83 3.15
C ARG A 19 2.37 -1.46 3.12
N PHE A 20 1.67 -0.49 3.72
CA PHE A 20 2.30 0.71 4.24
C PHE A 20 2.56 0.52 5.74
N GLN A 21 3.68 1.02 6.23
CA GLN A 21 4.07 0.92 7.63
C GLN A 21 4.64 2.24 8.12
N ALA A 22 4.19 2.73 9.26
CA ALA A 22 4.82 3.83 9.98
C ALA A 22 5.64 3.23 11.13
N GLN A 23 6.91 3.58 11.20
CA GLN A 23 7.82 3.11 12.23
C GLN A 23 8.52 4.30 12.91
N GLY A 24 8.98 4.10 14.15
CA GLY A 24 9.72 5.08 14.94
C GLY A 24 10.19 4.47 16.25
N GLN A 25 10.79 5.30 17.12
CA GLN A 25 11.38 4.80 18.37
C GLN A 25 10.40 4.07 19.31
N LYS A 26 9.12 4.47 19.30
CA LYS A 26 8.06 3.90 20.16
C LYS A 26 6.79 3.56 19.39
N LEU A 27 6.86 3.55 18.06
CA LEU A 27 5.68 3.43 17.20
C LEU A 27 5.94 2.42 16.10
N GLU A 28 4.99 1.50 15.93
CA GLU A 28 4.87 0.64 14.77
C GLU A 28 3.39 0.47 14.44
N SER A 29 2.98 0.91 13.25
CA SER A 29 1.61 0.78 12.76
C SER A 29 1.63 0.46 11.28
N SER A 30 0.67 -0.32 10.79
CA SER A 30 0.63 -0.72 9.39
C SER A 30 -0.78 -0.85 8.82
N VAL A 31 -0.86 -0.77 7.49
CA VAL A 31 -2.03 -1.07 6.67
C VAL A 31 -1.58 -1.99 5.55
N ALA A 32 -1.98 -3.26 5.63
CA ALA A 32 -1.64 -4.28 4.65
C ALA A 32 -2.77 -4.48 3.64
N TRP A 33 -2.41 -4.92 2.43
CA TRP A 33 -3.35 -5.40 1.43
C TRP A 33 -2.95 -6.77 0.91
N ALA A 34 -3.96 -7.54 0.52
CA ALA A 34 -3.81 -8.80 -0.18
C ALA A 34 -5.04 -8.98 -1.07
N VAL A 35 -4.92 -8.53 -2.33
CA VAL A 35 -6.05 -8.43 -3.26
C VAL A 35 -5.75 -9.15 -4.57
N PRO A 36 -6.79 -9.64 -5.27
CA PRO A 36 -6.61 -10.35 -6.54
C PRO A 36 -6.31 -9.42 -7.73
N ILE A 37 -6.59 -8.11 -7.59
CA ILE A 37 -6.34 -7.07 -8.60
C ILE A 37 -5.35 -6.07 -7.98
N PRO A 38 -4.39 -5.52 -8.74
CA PRO A 38 -3.47 -4.49 -8.23
C PRO A 38 -4.25 -3.31 -7.65
N PRO A 39 -3.87 -2.79 -6.47
CA PRO A 39 -4.46 -1.56 -5.96
C PRO A 39 -4.27 -0.39 -6.93
N SER A 40 -5.28 0.46 -7.06
CA SER A 40 -5.18 1.73 -7.79
C SER A 40 -4.38 2.78 -6.98
N THR A 41 -4.12 3.94 -7.60
CA THR A 41 -3.53 5.09 -6.88
C THR A 41 -4.47 5.63 -5.80
N GLU A 42 -5.78 5.64 -6.06
CA GLU A 42 -6.80 6.07 -5.09
C GLU A 42 -6.84 5.14 -3.88
N GLU A 43 -6.84 3.82 -4.10
CA GLU A 43 -6.79 2.84 -3.03
C GLU A 43 -5.47 2.93 -2.25
N GLY A 44 -4.34 3.14 -2.94
CA GLY A 44 -3.05 3.41 -2.30
C GLY A 44 -3.07 4.64 -1.39
N ASN A 45 -3.63 5.75 -1.87
CA ASN A 45 -3.76 6.98 -1.08
C ASN A 45 -4.70 6.79 0.11
N LYS A 46 -5.79 6.04 -0.06
CA LYS A 46 -6.71 5.69 1.04
C LYS A 46 -6.00 4.86 2.10
N MET A 47 -5.20 3.86 1.71
CA MET A 47 -4.41 3.07 2.66
C MET A 47 -3.38 3.91 3.43
N LEU A 48 -2.75 4.90 2.78
CA LEU A 48 -1.87 5.85 3.45
C LEU A 48 -2.64 6.75 4.43
N GLN A 49 -3.83 7.22 4.05
CA GLN A 49 -4.69 8.02 4.93
C GLN A 49 -5.16 7.20 6.13
N ASP A 50 -5.55 5.94 5.91
CA ASP A 50 -5.92 5.01 6.98
C ASP A 50 -4.74 4.81 7.94
N LEU A 51 -3.51 4.65 7.41
CA LEU A 51 -2.31 4.55 8.23
C LEU A 51 -2.07 5.83 9.05
N GLU A 52 -2.17 7.00 8.43
CA GLU A 52 -1.99 8.30 9.09
C GLU A 52 -3.03 8.50 10.21
N SER A 53 -4.29 8.11 9.97
CA SER A 53 -5.38 8.20 10.94
C SER A 53 -5.23 7.28 12.16
N LYS A 54 -4.44 6.20 12.03
CA LYS A 54 -4.11 5.30 13.16
C LYS A 54 -3.05 5.90 14.10
N LEU A 55 -2.36 6.96 13.69
CA LEU A 55 -1.32 7.60 14.49
C LEU A 55 -1.94 8.67 15.39
N GLN A 56 -1.27 8.93 16.52
CA GLN A 56 -1.53 10.14 17.31
C GLN A 56 -1.20 11.38 16.46
N ALA A 57 -1.91 12.49 16.68
CA ALA A 57 -1.80 13.70 15.86
C ALA A 57 -0.35 14.21 15.74
N GLU A 58 0.40 14.21 16.85
CA GLU A 58 1.82 14.61 16.85
C GLU A 58 2.72 13.65 16.05
N GLU A 59 2.46 12.35 16.11
CA GLU A 59 3.22 11.33 15.36
C GLU A 59 2.92 11.40 13.85
N ALA A 60 1.67 11.69 13.48
CA ALA A 60 1.27 11.96 12.10
C ALA A 60 1.96 13.23 11.57
N LYS A 61 1.91 14.32 12.34
CA LYS A 61 2.53 15.60 12.00
C LYS A 61 4.05 15.46 11.83
N LEU A 62 4.72 14.74 12.72
CA LEU A 62 6.15 14.46 12.61
C LEU A 62 6.52 13.75 11.30
N ARG A 63 5.64 12.88 10.79
CA ARG A 63 5.82 12.11 9.55
C ARG A 63 5.19 12.75 8.32
N GLN A 64 4.67 13.97 8.41
CA GLN A 64 3.90 14.57 7.31
C GLN A 64 4.69 14.62 5.99
N THR A 65 5.99 14.94 6.05
CA THR A 65 6.87 14.94 4.87
C THR A 65 7.06 13.52 4.30
N ALA A 66 7.25 12.52 5.14
CA ALA A 66 7.37 11.12 4.72
C ALA A 66 6.06 10.59 4.10
N PHE A 67 4.89 10.95 4.65
CA PHE A 67 3.60 10.64 4.05
C PHE A 67 3.43 11.30 2.68
N ASN A 68 3.85 12.56 2.54
CA ASN A 68 3.80 13.26 1.25
C ASN A 68 4.74 12.62 0.22
N ASP A 69 5.96 12.24 0.61
CA ASP A 69 6.89 11.53 -0.28
C ASP A 69 6.33 10.16 -0.71
N ALA A 70 5.64 9.44 0.19
CA ALA A 70 4.95 8.21 -0.15
C ALA A 70 3.81 8.43 -1.17
N ARG A 71 3.00 9.49 -1.01
CA ARG A 71 1.96 9.88 -2.00
C ARG A 71 2.56 10.21 -3.36
N ASN A 72 3.66 10.97 -3.38
CA ASN A 72 4.37 11.30 -4.60
C ASN A 72 4.91 10.03 -5.29
N TYR A 73 5.41 9.07 -4.51
CA TYR A 73 5.85 7.79 -5.05
C TYR A 73 4.71 6.99 -5.68
N ILE A 74 3.53 6.93 -5.07
CA ILE A 74 2.34 6.27 -5.65
C ILE A 74 2.05 6.84 -7.05
N GLN A 75 2.06 8.16 -7.18
CA GLN A 75 1.81 8.82 -8.47
C GLN A 75 2.92 8.53 -9.48
N ALA A 76 4.19 8.59 -9.06
CA ALA A 76 5.32 8.28 -9.92
C ALA A 76 5.30 6.82 -10.39
N ALA A 77 4.97 5.88 -9.51
CA ALA A 77 4.82 4.47 -9.83
C ALA A 77 3.71 4.25 -10.88
N TYR A 78 2.58 4.93 -10.73
CA TYR A 78 1.50 4.88 -11.73
C TYR A 78 1.96 5.37 -13.11
N VAL A 79 2.65 6.52 -13.18
CA VAL A 79 3.21 7.04 -14.43
C VAL A 79 4.21 6.06 -15.06
N ALA A 80 4.96 5.33 -14.24
CA ALA A 80 5.87 4.27 -14.67
C ALA A 80 5.19 2.94 -15.04
N GLY A 81 3.85 2.84 -14.97
CA GLY A 81 3.09 1.64 -15.31
C GLY A 81 2.90 0.64 -14.16
N GLY A 82 3.06 1.10 -12.92
CA GLY A 82 2.86 0.34 -11.68
C GLY A 82 4.16 0.02 -10.93
N ALA A 83 4.01 -0.34 -9.66
CA ALA A 83 5.07 -0.79 -8.76
C ALA A 83 5.11 -2.32 -8.72
N TYR A 84 6.10 -2.94 -9.38
CA TYR A 84 6.26 -4.40 -9.50
C TYR A 84 6.99 -4.96 -8.28
N ALA A 85 6.45 -6.03 -7.69
CA ALA A 85 7.14 -6.72 -6.61
C ALA A 85 8.48 -7.33 -7.09
N PRO A 86 9.52 -7.40 -6.24
CA PRO A 86 9.56 -6.88 -4.88
C PRO A 86 9.94 -5.40 -4.81
N ILE A 87 9.25 -4.62 -3.97
CA ILE A 87 9.66 -3.25 -3.62
C ILE A 87 9.71 -3.12 -2.11
N ASN A 88 10.79 -2.51 -1.61
CA ASN A 88 10.88 -1.99 -0.26
C ASN A 88 11.39 -0.55 -0.36
N LYS A 89 10.49 0.41 -0.15
CA LYS A 89 10.78 1.84 -0.27
C LYS A 89 10.55 2.51 1.07
N THR A 90 11.62 3.08 1.62
CA THR A 90 11.59 3.87 2.85
C THR A 90 11.54 5.36 2.56
N PHE A 91 10.66 6.06 3.28
CA PHE A 91 10.52 7.51 3.31
C PHE A 91 10.88 8.00 4.73
N PRO A 92 12.13 8.43 4.95
CA PRO A 92 12.59 8.83 6.28
C PRO A 92 12.15 10.25 6.65
N VAL A 93 11.89 10.49 7.94
CA VAL A 93 11.75 11.84 8.47
C VAL A 93 13.14 12.43 8.73
N ARG A 94 13.57 13.36 7.86
CA ARG A 94 14.95 13.88 7.81
C ARG A 94 15.48 14.49 9.10
N SER A 95 14.61 15.03 9.96
CA SER A 95 14.97 15.62 11.24
C SER A 95 15.18 14.58 12.36
N THR A 96 14.99 13.30 12.06
CA THR A 96 15.03 12.22 13.03
C THR A 96 15.86 11.04 12.53
N ARG A 97 16.18 10.10 13.41
CA ARG A 97 16.98 8.91 13.04
C ARG A 97 16.14 7.65 12.79
N LYS A 98 14.93 7.56 13.35
CA LYS A 98 14.17 6.30 13.39
C LYS A 98 12.80 6.40 12.74
N GLU A 99 12.24 7.60 12.67
CA GLU A 99 10.88 7.84 12.24
C GLU A 99 10.80 7.83 10.72
N ARG A 100 9.91 6.97 10.20
CA ARG A 100 9.78 6.72 8.77
C ARG A 100 8.39 6.21 8.40
N VAL A 101 8.09 6.30 7.12
CA VAL A 101 7.00 5.58 6.47
C VAL A 101 7.63 4.65 5.42
N ASP A 102 7.23 3.40 5.41
CA ASP A 102 7.71 2.37 4.50
C ASP A 102 6.57 1.88 3.61
N LEU A 103 6.89 1.61 2.35
CA LEU A 103 6.06 0.93 1.38
C LEU A 103 6.72 -0.39 1.01
N GLU A 104 6.00 -1.48 1.20
CA GLU A 104 6.41 -2.82 0.77
C GLU A 104 5.42 -3.38 -0.24
N VAL A 105 5.92 -3.85 -1.39
CA VAL A 105 5.16 -4.63 -2.37
C VAL A 105 5.80 -6.02 -2.42
N ASN A 106 5.15 -6.99 -1.77
CA ASN A 106 5.66 -8.34 -1.53
C ASN A 106 5.29 -9.33 -2.63
N GLY A 107 4.28 -9.01 -3.44
CA GLY A 107 3.87 -9.86 -4.54
C GLY A 107 2.99 -9.11 -5.54
N GLY A 108 3.12 -9.47 -6.81
CA GLY A 108 2.33 -8.89 -7.89
C GLY A 108 2.74 -7.46 -8.21
N LEU A 109 1.75 -6.57 -8.16
CA LEU A 109 1.82 -5.21 -8.67
C LEU A 109 0.98 -4.28 -7.79
N ALA A 110 1.36 -3.02 -7.68
CA ALA A 110 0.58 -1.96 -7.05
C ALA A 110 0.52 -0.69 -7.93
N PHE A 111 -0.47 0.16 -7.66
CA PHE A 111 -0.67 1.49 -8.25
C PHE A 111 -0.82 1.49 -9.76
N LYS A 112 -1.62 0.56 -10.30
CA LYS A 112 -1.97 0.49 -11.72
C LYS A 112 -3.49 0.39 -11.88
N VAL A 113 -4.04 1.03 -12.90
CA VAL A 113 -5.43 0.82 -13.30
C VAL A 113 -5.47 -0.42 -14.19
N GLU A 114 -5.95 -1.54 -13.65
CA GLU A 114 -6.38 -2.66 -14.48
C GLU A 114 -7.86 -2.47 -14.83
N LYS A 115 -8.14 -2.20 -16.10
CA LYS A 115 -9.50 -2.33 -16.62
C LYS A 115 -9.86 -3.81 -16.54
N GLN A 116 -10.89 -4.16 -15.77
CA GLN A 116 -11.56 -5.43 -15.98
C GLN A 116 -12.10 -5.40 -17.42
N ALA A 117 -11.55 -6.27 -18.27
CA ALA A 117 -12.08 -6.52 -19.61
C ALA A 117 -13.38 -7.33 -19.51
#